data_AF-A0A937QMV2-F1
#
_entry.id   AF-A0A937QMV2-F1
#
_cell.length_a   1.000
_cell.length_b   1.000
_cell.length_c   1.000
_cell.angle_alpha   90.00
_cell.angle_beta   90.00
_cell.angle_gamma   90.00
#
_symmetry.space_group_name_H-M   'P 1'
#
loop_
_entity.id
_entity.type
_entity.pdbx_description
1 polymer ?
#
loop_
_entity_poly.entity_id
_entity_poly.type
_entity_poly.pdbx_seq_one_letter_code
_entity_poly.pdbx_strand_id
1 'polypeptide(L)'
;ILYANKGRGGVRRPFFVEVKKDNLVLLPNELDYKNLFDTEKPIKVPVAKMAGDKSFKKLLDYVLTHLGKTGLLRRRRDTIITFLVRPEGVNSYRVAKKVVDQYEKTNEKRLVVGVLPNGAPVLDALSGKAPLPGEGKILLD
;
A
#
# COMPACT_ATOMS: atom_id res chain seq x y z
N ILE A 1 -2.07 14.24 12.40
CA ILE A 1 -2.94 14.97 11.47
C ILE A 1 -3.39 13.97 10.41
N LEU A 2 -4.54 13.32 10.64
CA LEU A 2 -5.23 12.53 9.62
C LEU A 2 -5.51 13.47 8.44
N TYR A 3 -5.15 13.02 7.24
CA TYR A 3 -5.23 13.77 5.99
C TYR A 3 -6.56 14.54 5.87
N ALA A 4 -6.52 15.83 6.18
CA ALA A 4 -7.68 16.71 6.08
C ALA A 4 -8.02 16.91 4.60
N ASN A 5 -9.21 16.45 4.25
CA ASN A 5 -9.90 16.63 2.98
C ASN A 5 -9.71 18.03 2.39
N LYS A 6 -9.00 18.12 1.26
CA LYS A 6 -9.03 19.30 0.37
C LYS A 6 -9.23 18.95 -1.10
N GLY A 7 -9.93 17.85 -1.40
CA GLY A 7 -10.33 17.52 -2.77
C GLY A 7 -11.53 16.58 -2.80
N ARG A 8 -12.45 16.79 -3.74
CA ARG A 8 -13.64 15.94 -3.95
C ARG A 8 -13.33 14.51 -4.42
N GLY A 9 -12.06 14.10 -4.45
CA GLY A 9 -11.66 12.72 -4.75
C GLY A 9 -11.77 11.86 -3.50
N GLY A 10 -12.42 10.70 -3.59
CA GLY A 10 -12.47 9.75 -2.49
C GLY A 10 -11.05 9.44 -1.99
N VAL A 11 -10.82 9.58 -0.69
CA VAL A 11 -9.52 9.27 -0.06
C VAL A 11 -9.43 7.76 0.08
N ARG A 12 -8.36 7.16 -0.46
CA ARG A 12 -8.09 5.73 -0.26
C ARG A 12 -7.83 5.47 1.23
N ARG A 13 -8.43 4.42 1.76
CA ARG A 13 -8.21 3.89 3.10
C ARG A 13 -6.80 3.28 3.18
N PRO A 14 -5.88 3.85 3.99
CA PRO A 14 -4.51 3.37 4.05
C PRO A 14 -4.38 2.14 4.96
N PHE A 15 -3.61 1.16 4.48
CA PHE A 15 -2.96 0.16 5.33
C PHE A 15 -1.53 0.61 5.60
N PHE A 16 -1.26 1.02 6.84
CA PHE A 16 0.06 1.49 7.19
C PHE A 16 1.02 0.33 7.42
N VAL A 17 2.17 0.40 6.77
CA VAL A 17 3.26 -0.56 6.93
C VAL A 17 4.50 0.21 7.35
N GLU A 18 4.92 0.02 8.60
CA GLU A 18 6.15 0.62 9.10
C GLU A 18 7.36 -0.17 8.58
N VAL A 19 8.34 0.53 8.01
CA VAL A 19 9.55 -0.07 7.48
C VAL A 19 10.72 0.26 8.40
N LYS A 20 11.29 -0.79 9.02
CA LYS A 20 12.48 -0.72 9.86
C LYS A 20 13.67 -1.37 9.15
N LYS A 21 14.83 -1.37 9.81
CA LYS A 21 16.06 -1.95 9.28
C LYS A 21 15.89 -3.41 8.81
N ASP A 22 15.27 -4.28 9.62
CA ASP A 22 15.24 -5.73 9.32
C ASP A 22 13.83 -6.31 9.13
N ASN A 23 12.79 -5.50 9.34
CA ASN A 23 11.40 -5.95 9.26
C ASN A 23 10.45 -4.85 8.76
N LEU A 24 9.36 -5.31 8.17
CA LEU A 24 8.12 -4.55 8.03
C LEU A 24 7.23 -4.84 9.23
N VAL A 25 6.50 -3.84 9.70
CA VAL A 25 5.43 -4.01 10.68
C VAL A 25 4.12 -3.61 10.03
N LEU A 26 3.23 -4.59 9.82
CA LEU A 26 1.88 -4.34 9.35
C LEU A 26 1.07 -3.78 10.52
N LEU A 27 0.71 -2.50 10.46
CA LEU A 27 0.05 -1.82 11.57
C LEU A 27 -1.46 -2.08 11.54
N PRO A 28 -2.07 -2.40 12.70
CA PRO A 28 -3.52 -2.50 12.83
C PRO A 28 -4.23 -1.21 12.39
N ASN A 29 -5.37 -1.37 11.73
CA ASN A 29 -6.34 -0.31 11.50
C ASN A 29 -7.74 -0.81 11.88
N GLU A 30 -8.61 0.09 12.32
CA GLU A 30 -9.93 -0.27 12.85
C GLU A 30 -10.89 -0.79 11.78
N LEU A 31 -10.66 -0.46 10.50
CA LEU A 31 -11.61 -0.73 9.43
C LEU A 31 -11.46 -2.12 8.80
N ASP A 32 -10.22 -2.52 8.50
CA ASP A 32 -9.98 -3.63 7.57
C ASP A 32 -8.99 -4.68 8.14
N TYR A 33 -8.17 -4.34 9.14
CA TYR A 33 -7.08 -5.20 9.63
C TYR A 33 -7.58 -6.43 10.39
N LYS A 34 -8.54 -6.28 11.30
CA LYS A 34 -9.09 -7.40 12.07
C LYS A 34 -9.76 -8.43 11.17
N ASN A 35 -10.51 -7.97 10.17
CA ASN A 35 -11.13 -8.83 9.16
C ASN A 35 -10.08 -9.53 8.28
N LEU A 36 -8.94 -8.87 8.05
CA LEU A 36 -7.88 -9.41 7.22
C LEU A 36 -6.99 -10.40 7.97
N PHE A 37 -6.69 -10.20 9.25
CA PHE A 37 -5.69 -10.99 9.98
C PHE A 37 -6.20 -11.72 11.22
N ASP A 38 -7.49 -11.61 11.55
CA ASP A 38 -8.11 -12.21 12.74
C ASP A 38 -7.42 -11.79 14.05
N THR A 39 -6.77 -10.62 14.05
CA THR A 39 -6.00 -10.09 15.17
C THR A 39 -5.96 -8.56 15.15
N GLU A 40 -5.70 -7.97 16.31
CA GLU A 40 -5.49 -6.53 16.49
C GLU A 40 -4.02 -6.21 16.81
N LYS A 41 -3.14 -7.23 16.81
CA LYS A 41 -1.71 -7.07 17.07
C LYS A 41 -0.94 -6.79 15.79
N PRO A 42 0.09 -5.92 15.81
CA PRO A 42 0.97 -5.72 14.66
C PRO A 42 1.70 -6.99 14.25
N ILE A 43 1.73 -7.28 12.95
CA ILE A 43 2.45 -8.42 12.38
C ILE A 43 3.81 -7.96 11.89
N LYS A 44 4.87 -8.64 12.33
CA LYS A 44 6.25 -8.39 11.88
C LYS A 44 6.61 -9.35 10.76
N VAL A 45 7.02 -8.79 9.63
CA VAL A 45 7.49 -9.54 8.45
C VAL A 45 8.98 -9.28 8.28
N PRO A 46 9.85 -10.30 8.44
CA PRO A 46 11.29 -10.16 8.18
C PRO A 46 11.55 -9.80 6.72
N VAL A 47 12.41 -8.79 6.48
CA VAL A 47 12.73 -8.31 5.13
C VAL A 47 13.29 -9.43 4.25
N ALA A 48 14.14 -10.28 4.83
CA ALA A 48 14.74 -11.42 4.15
C ALA A 48 13.73 -12.47 3.64
N LYS A 49 12.52 -12.52 4.22
CA LYS A 49 11.47 -13.50 3.86
C LYS A 49 10.26 -12.88 3.17
N MET A 50 10.31 -11.57 2.91
CA MET A 50 9.14 -10.78 2.51
C MET A 50 8.45 -11.27 1.24
N ALA A 51 9.22 -11.68 0.23
CA ALA A 51 8.67 -12.18 -1.04
C ALA A 51 7.81 -13.45 -0.89
N GLY A 52 8.08 -14.26 0.13
CA GLY A 52 7.34 -15.49 0.44
C GLY A 52 6.45 -15.39 1.68
N ASP A 53 6.36 -14.21 2.31
CA ASP A 53 5.61 -14.06 3.56
C ASP A 53 4.11 -14.12 3.30
N LYS A 54 3.42 -15.02 4.01
CA LYS A 54 1.98 -15.25 3.84
C LYS A 54 1.15 -14.03 4.24
N SER A 55 1.56 -13.31 5.28
CA SER A 55 0.81 -12.14 5.79
C SER A 55 0.96 -10.96 4.84
N PHE A 56 2.16 -10.73 4.32
CA PHE A 56 2.40 -9.68 3.34
C PHE A 56 1.70 -9.97 2.01
N LYS A 57 1.71 -11.23 1.55
CA LYS A 57 0.92 -11.65 0.38
C LYS A 57 -0.58 -11.45 0.61
N LYS A 58 -1.11 -11.83 1.79
CA LYS A 58 -2.52 -11.63 2.15
C LYS A 58 -2.91 -10.15 2.07
N LEU A 59 -2.04 -9.25 2.52
CA LEU A 59 -2.25 -7.79 2.37
C LEU A 59 -2.28 -7.35 0.91
N LEU A 60 -1.34 -7.81 0.08
CA LEU A 60 -1.30 -7.48 -1.34
C LEU A 60 -2.56 -7.96 -2.08
N ASP A 61 -2.97 -9.21 -1.82
CA ASP A 61 -4.18 -9.80 -2.38
C ASP A 61 -5.44 -9.04 -1.95
N TYR A 62 -5.50 -8.61 -0.68
CA TYR A 62 -6.60 -7.80 -0.15
C TYR A 62 -6.71 -6.47 -0.87
N VAL A 63 -5.61 -5.71 -0.94
CA VAL A 63 -5.59 -4.39 -1.58
C VAL A 63 -5.90 -4.51 -3.07
N LEU A 64 -5.40 -5.55 -3.73
CA LEU A 64 -5.67 -5.82 -5.14
C LEU A 64 -7.17 -6.00 -5.43
N THR A 65 -7.91 -6.64 -4.52
CA THR A 65 -9.33 -6.99 -4.67
C THR A 65 -10.30 -5.95 -4.11
N HIS A 66 -9.84 -5.06 -3.23
CA HIS A 66 -10.67 -4.04 -2.58
C HIS A 66 -10.86 -2.79 -3.45
N LEU A 67 -11.72 -2.95 -4.46
CA LEU A 67 -12.18 -1.87 -5.33
C LEU A 67 -13.22 -0.98 -4.64
N GLY A 68 -13.22 0.32 -4.97
CA GLY A 68 -14.26 1.24 -4.52
C GLY A 68 -15.62 0.83 -5.06
N LYS A 69 -16.59 0.62 -4.16
CA LYS A 69 -17.95 0.18 -4.51
C LYS A 69 -18.77 1.30 -5.17
N THR A 70 -18.45 2.57 -4.89
CA THR A 70 -19.22 3.75 -5.32
C THR A 70 -18.32 4.98 -5.57
N GLY A 71 -18.87 6.03 -6.20
CA GLY A 71 -18.20 7.34 -6.38
C GLY A 71 -17.11 7.38 -7.45
N LEU A 72 -16.27 8.43 -7.43
CA LEU A 72 -15.15 8.64 -8.37
C LEU A 72 -14.08 7.53 -8.34
N LEU A 73 -14.15 6.65 -7.35
CA LEU A 73 -13.30 5.47 -7.21
C LEU A 73 -13.93 4.17 -7.74
N ARG A 74 -15.09 4.20 -8.42
CA ARG A 74 -15.79 2.99 -8.93
C ARG A 74 -14.96 2.13 -9.93
N ARG A 75 -13.75 2.58 -10.28
CA ARG A 75 -12.75 1.86 -11.08
C ARG A 75 -11.35 1.84 -10.45
N ARG A 76 -11.18 2.44 -9.27
CA ARG A 76 -9.91 2.53 -8.55
C ARG A 76 -10.03 1.77 -7.23
N ARG A 77 -8.90 1.38 -6.64
CA ARG A 77 -8.92 0.77 -5.32
C ARG A 77 -9.28 1.79 -4.26
N ASP A 78 -10.10 1.34 -3.31
CA ASP A 78 -10.46 2.10 -2.12
C ASP A 78 -9.43 1.91 -1.00
N THR A 79 -8.54 0.94 -1.14
CA THR A 79 -7.44 0.70 -0.19
C THR A 79 -6.08 0.88 -0.84
N ILE A 80 -5.08 1.29 -0.06
CA ILE A 80 -3.68 1.40 -0.51
C ILE A 80 -2.69 1.04 0.60
N ILE A 81 -1.62 0.33 0.27
CA ILE A 81 -0.50 0.11 1.19
C ILE A 81 0.29 1.42 1.30
N THR A 82 0.40 1.97 2.49
CA THR A 82 1.16 3.19 2.77
C THR A 82 2.41 2.85 3.57
N PHE A 83 3.58 2.92 2.93
CA PHE A 83 4.84 2.66 3.61
C PHE A 83 5.26 3.87 4.45
N LEU A 84 5.47 3.61 5.74
CA LEU A 84 5.99 4.53 6.74
C LEU A 84 7.46 4.20 6.98
N VAL A 85 8.36 4.88 6.26
CA VAL A 85 9.78 4.52 6.20
C VAL A 85 10.56 5.25 7.30
N ARG A 86 11.16 4.50 8.24
CA ARG A 86 12.12 5.06 9.19
C ARG A 86 13.49 5.31 8.54
N PRO A 87 14.32 6.23 9.05
CA PRO A 87 15.65 6.50 8.48
C PRO A 87 16.51 5.24 8.27
N GLU A 88 16.49 4.31 9.23
CA GLU A 88 17.21 3.05 9.17
C GLU A 88 16.58 2.01 8.22
N GLY A 89 15.33 2.22 7.79
CA GLY A 89 14.53 1.31 6.97
C GLY A 89 14.59 1.59 5.47
N VAL A 90 15.37 2.56 5.00
CA VAL A 90 15.40 2.96 3.57
C VAL A 90 15.79 1.80 2.64
N ASN A 91 16.79 1.00 3.00
CA ASN A 91 17.19 -0.16 2.20
C ASN A 91 16.10 -1.24 2.17
N SER A 92 15.46 -1.47 3.32
CA SER A 92 14.36 -2.43 3.45
C SER A 92 13.11 -1.99 2.71
N TYR A 93 12.87 -0.68 2.60
CA TYR A 93 11.83 -0.12 1.76
C TYR A 93 12.08 -0.40 0.28
N ARG A 94 13.32 -0.29 -0.20
CA ARG A 94 13.66 -0.64 -1.59
C ARG A 94 13.38 -2.11 -1.89
N VAL A 95 13.67 -3.01 -0.94
CA VAL A 95 13.34 -4.44 -1.06
C VAL A 95 11.82 -4.62 -1.09
N ALA A 96 11.10 -3.97 -0.17
CA ALA A 96 9.64 -4.04 -0.14
C ALA A 96 9.00 -3.53 -1.42
N LYS A 97 9.47 -2.40 -1.94
CA LYS A 97 8.97 -1.83 -3.19
C LYS A 97 9.19 -2.79 -4.36
N LYS A 98 10.36 -3.42 -4.47
CA LYS A 98 10.62 -4.45 -5.50
C LYS A 98 9.64 -5.63 -5.42
N VAL A 99 9.31 -6.10 -4.22
CA VAL A 99 8.32 -7.17 -4.04
C VAL A 99 6.94 -6.72 -4.51
N VAL A 100 6.52 -5.49 -4.16
CA VAL A 100 5.25 -4.93 -4.61
C VAL A 100 5.24 -4.73 -6.13
N ASP A 101 6.29 -4.19 -6.71
CA ASP A 101 6.42 -3.96 -8.16
C ASP A 101 6.31 -5.27 -8.94
N GLN A 102 6.99 -6.32 -8.47
CA GLN A 102 6.91 -7.64 -9.08
C GLN A 102 5.49 -8.21 -8.99
N TYR A 103 4.85 -8.05 -7.83
CA TYR A 103 3.47 -8.48 -7.64
C TYR A 103 2.50 -7.70 -8.56
N GLU A 104 2.66 -6.38 -8.67
CA GLU A 104 1.90 -5.51 -9.57
C GLU A 104 2.06 -5.94 -11.02
N LYS A 105 3.30 -6.20 -11.47
CA LYS A 105 3.59 -6.70 -12.82
C LYS A 105 2.89 -8.02 -13.12
N THR A 106 2.90 -8.96 -12.17
CA THR A 106 2.18 -10.24 -12.36
C THR A 106 0.65 -10.09 -12.40
N ASN A 107 0.12 -8.98 -11.87
CA ASN A 107 -1.32 -8.71 -11.79
C ASN A 107 -1.76 -7.56 -12.69
N GLU A 108 -0.93 -7.14 -13.65
CA GLU A 108 -1.09 -5.91 -14.43
C GLU A 108 -2.50 -5.74 -15.03
N LYS A 109 -3.05 -6.81 -15.62
CA LYS A 109 -4.42 -6.82 -16.19
C LYS A 109 -5.49 -6.42 -15.18
N ARG A 110 -5.31 -6.77 -13.90
CA ARG A 110 -6.23 -6.44 -12.79
C ARG A 110 -5.99 -5.04 -12.23
N LEU A 111 -4.89 -4.38 -12.62
CA LEU A 111 -4.57 -3.01 -12.24
C LEU A 111 -5.04 -1.98 -13.27
N VAL A 112 -5.47 -2.39 -14.47
CA VAL A 112 -5.91 -1.45 -15.51
C VAL A 112 -7.16 -0.70 -15.06
N VAL A 113 -7.07 0.63 -15.02
CA VAL A 113 -8.20 1.52 -14.65
C VAL A 113 -8.67 2.39 -15.82
N GLY A 114 -7.97 2.32 -16.95
CA GLY A 114 -8.29 3.00 -18.18
C GLY A 114 -7.26 2.68 -19.27
N VAL A 115 -7.53 3.17 -20.47
CA VAL A 115 -6.64 3.04 -21.62
C VAL A 115 -6.50 4.44 -22.24
N LEU A 116 -5.27 4.85 -22.52
CA LEU A 116 -4.97 6.12 -23.20
C LEU A 116 -5.36 6.05 -24.68
N PRO A 117 -5.53 7.18 -25.38
CA PRO A 117 -5.86 7.19 -26.81
C PRO A 117 -4.84 6.45 -27.69
N ASN A 118 -3.58 6.33 -27.25
CA ASN A 118 -2.53 5.57 -27.94
C ASN A 118 -2.56 4.05 -27.64
N GLY A 119 -3.57 3.55 -26.93
CA GLY A 119 -3.72 2.14 -26.56
C GLY A 119 -2.94 1.71 -25.31
N ALA A 120 -2.15 2.60 -24.69
CA ALA A 120 -1.40 2.24 -23.49
C ALA A 120 -2.32 2.12 -22.25
N PRO A 121 -2.18 1.06 -21.43
CA PRO A 121 -2.98 0.91 -20.21
C PRO A 121 -2.53 1.89 -19.12
N VAL A 122 -3.49 2.46 -18.40
CA VAL A 122 -3.24 3.21 -17.17
C VAL A 122 -3.45 2.28 -15.99
N LEU A 123 -2.39 2.04 -15.22
CA LEU A 123 -2.40 1.10 -14.09
C LEU A 123 -2.61 1.83 -12.76
N ASP A 124 -3.36 1.20 -11.86
CA ASP A 124 -3.49 1.62 -10.47
C ASP A 124 -2.44 0.93 -9.58
N ALA A 125 -1.74 1.71 -8.78
CA ALA A 125 -0.75 1.23 -7.82
C ALA A 125 -1.42 0.65 -6.56
N LEU A 126 -0.84 -0.43 -6.02
CA LEU A 126 -1.21 -1.04 -4.74
C LEU A 126 -0.54 -0.35 -3.57
N SER A 127 0.58 0.33 -3.80
CA SER A 127 1.35 0.99 -2.75
C SER A 127 1.70 2.44 -3.07
N GLY A 128 1.82 3.23 -2.01
CA GLY A 128 2.36 4.58 -2.02
C GLY A 128 3.35 4.77 -0.86
N LYS A 129 4.11 5.86 -0.93
CA LYS A 129 5.00 6.30 0.15
C LYS A 129 4.33 7.48 0.86
N ALA A 130 4.27 7.44 2.18
CA ALA A 130 3.98 8.62 2.99
C ALA A 130 5.18 8.90 3.90
N PRO A 131 5.73 10.13 3.91
CA PRO A 131 6.70 10.51 4.91
C PRO A 131 6.06 10.41 6.31
N LEU A 132 6.72 9.71 7.24
CA LEU A 132 6.37 9.79 8.65
C LEU A 132 6.63 11.23 9.12
N PRO A 133 5.71 11.87 9.87
CA PRO A 133 5.94 13.21 10.37
C PRO A 133 7.02 13.19 11.48
N GLY A 134 8.27 13.41 11.08
CA GLY A 134 9.29 14.09 11.90
C GLY A 134 9.56 15.43 11.22
N GLU A 135 9.22 16.54 11.88
CA GLU A 135 9.24 17.92 11.33
C GLU A 135 8.80 18.07 9.85
N GLY A 136 7.85 17.25 9.40
CA GLY A 136 6.98 17.55 8.25
C GLY A 136 7.64 17.82 6.89
N LYS A 137 8.87 17.37 6.60
CA LYS A 137 9.44 17.55 5.25
C LYS A 137 9.05 16.38 4.34
N ILE A 138 8.10 16.67 3.46
CA ILE A 138 7.68 15.78 2.39
C ILE A 138 8.81 15.70 1.36
N LEU A 139 9.41 14.51 1.21
CA LEU A 139 10.25 14.19 0.06
C LEU A 139 9.32 13.87 -1.11
N LEU A 140 9.03 14.88 -1.91
CA LEU A 140 8.55 14.73 -3.28
C LEU A 140 9.79 14.49 -4.14
N ASP A 141 9.85 13.35 -4.82
CA ASP A 141 10.57 13.26 -6.11
C ASP A 141 9.61 13.73 -7.20
#